data_AF-A0A4Y2C678-F1
#
_entry.id   AF-A0A4Y2C678-F1
#
_cell.length_a   1.000
_cell.length_b   1.000
_cell.length_c   1.000
_cell.angle_alpha   90.00
_cell.angle_beta   90.00
_cell.angle_gamma   90.00
#
_symmetry.space_group_name_H-M   'P 1'
#
loop_
_entity.id
_entity.type
_entity.pdbx_description
1 polymer ?
#
loop_
_entity_poly.entity_id
_entity_poly.type
_entity_poly.pdbx_seq_one_letter_code
_entity_poly.pdbx_strand_id
1 'polypeptide(L)'
;MMILIAFLVPVLSDGFQIHVENNSVSPLLDAGTESTLPIFKCGEDGVSPNPRSCESFIKCSHHLKYVVPCPKGLHFRNETSQCEIPCDAHCDRNLACECGWSTCIPECEEPNGIYAHPDECEKFIKCDDGKPTVFECSRGKAFDVNRKKCTPKNEVNCKIDSENELPAISSP
;
A
#
# COMPACT_ATOMS: atom_id res chain seq x y z
N MET A 1 -6.77 -63.27 -20.89
CA MET A 1 -6.40 -63.71 -19.53
C MET A 1 -5.18 -62.92 -19.09
N MET A 2 -5.37 -61.87 -18.29
CA MET A 2 -4.48 -61.43 -17.21
C MET A 2 -5.05 -60.14 -16.62
N ILE A 3 -5.66 -60.28 -15.46
CA ILE A 3 -6.01 -59.19 -14.55
C ILE A 3 -4.74 -58.91 -13.74
N LEU A 4 -4.34 -57.65 -13.63
CA LEU A 4 -3.53 -57.18 -12.51
C LEU A 4 -4.07 -55.83 -12.07
N ILE A 5 -4.60 -55.85 -10.86
CA ILE A 5 -5.27 -54.78 -10.13
C ILE A 5 -4.19 -53.95 -9.43
N ALA A 6 -4.53 -52.69 -9.16
CA ALA A 6 -4.09 -51.87 -8.02
C ALA A 6 -3.07 -50.76 -8.33
N PHE A 7 -3.11 -49.56 -7.75
CA PHE A 7 -3.85 -49.01 -6.61
C PHE A 7 -4.27 -47.56 -6.89
N LEU A 8 -5.43 -47.16 -6.41
CA LEU A 8 -5.76 -45.77 -6.15
C LEU A 8 -4.82 -45.27 -5.05
N VAL A 9 -3.92 -44.34 -5.39
CA VAL A 9 -3.21 -43.50 -4.40
C VAL A 9 -3.50 -42.05 -4.82
N PRO A 10 -4.10 -41.22 -3.94
CA PRO A 10 -4.30 -39.82 -4.24
C PRO A 10 -2.96 -39.11 -4.06
N VAL A 11 -2.21 -38.93 -5.14
CA VAL A 11 -1.00 -38.10 -5.08
C VAL A 11 -1.41 -36.66 -5.36
N LEU A 12 -1.66 -35.94 -4.26
CA LEU A 12 -1.59 -34.48 -4.17
C LEU A 12 -0.17 -34.05 -4.54
N SER A 13 0.00 -33.52 -5.75
CA SER A 13 1.14 -32.65 -6.08
C SER A 13 0.84 -32.00 -7.42
N ASP A 14 0.46 -30.72 -7.37
CA ASP A 14 0.40 -29.79 -8.50
C ASP A 14 1.74 -29.79 -9.26
N GLY A 15 1.85 -30.71 -10.22
CA GLY A 15 2.94 -30.81 -11.16
C GLY A 15 2.52 -30.20 -12.49
N PHE A 16 3.10 -29.05 -12.83
CA PHE A 16 2.95 -28.41 -14.13
C PHE A 16 3.55 -29.32 -15.21
N GLN A 17 2.72 -29.97 -16.02
CA GLN A 17 3.19 -30.77 -17.14
C GLN A 17 3.52 -29.86 -18.34
N ILE A 18 4.77 -29.95 -18.80
CA ILE A 18 5.28 -29.27 -19.99
C ILE A 18 5.37 -30.25 -21.15
N HIS A 19 4.70 -29.95 -22.25
CA HIS A 19 4.85 -30.68 -23.50
C HIS A 19 5.97 -30.02 -24.33
N VAL A 20 6.93 -30.83 -24.79
CA VAL A 20 8.05 -30.38 -25.61
C VAL A 20 7.90 -30.99 -27.00
N GLU A 21 7.59 -30.16 -27.98
CA GLU A 21 7.73 -30.51 -29.39
C GLU A 21 8.46 -29.40 -30.15
N ASN A 22 9.32 -29.78 -31.09
CA ASN A 22 10.09 -28.88 -31.96
C ASN A 22 10.87 -27.77 -31.20
N ASN A 23 11.59 -28.18 -30.15
CA ASN A 23 12.49 -27.32 -29.38
C ASN A 23 11.83 -26.08 -28.76
N SER A 24 10.52 -26.13 -28.55
CA SER A 24 9.72 -25.08 -27.91
C SER A 24 8.94 -25.69 -26.74
N VAL A 25 9.07 -25.09 -25.55
CA VAL A 25 8.33 -25.52 -24.36
C VAL A 25 7.02 -24.73 -24.30
N SER A 26 5.89 -25.42 -24.46
CA SER A 26 4.56 -24.79 -24.41
C SER A 26 3.74 -25.39 -23.26
N PRO A 27 3.08 -24.57 -22.41
CA PRO A 27 2.08 -25.09 -21.48
C PRO A 27 0.90 -25.65 -22.26
N LEU A 28 0.43 -26.86 -21.94
CA LEU A 28 -0.88 -27.32 -22.38
C LEU A 28 -1.92 -26.54 -21.57
N LEU A 29 -2.61 -25.61 -22.21
CA LEU A 29 -3.72 -24.87 -21.61
C LEU A 29 -4.96 -25.77 -21.61
N ASP A 30 -5.47 -26.12 -20.43
CA ASP A 30 -6.82 -26.65 -20.27
C ASP A 30 -7.83 -25.60 -20.75
N ALA A 31 -8.77 -26.04 -21.57
CA ALA A 31 -9.83 -25.20 -22.11
C ALA A 31 -10.75 -24.73 -20.98
N GLY A 32 -10.56 -23.50 -20.49
CA GLY A 32 -11.59 -22.84 -19.69
C GLY A 32 -11.19 -21.87 -18.58
N THR A 33 -10.11 -21.09 -18.67
CA THR A 33 -10.04 -19.78 -17.98
C THR A 33 -9.14 -18.83 -18.78
N GLU A 34 -9.74 -17.91 -19.53
CA GLU A 34 -9.02 -16.79 -20.14
C GLU A 34 -8.68 -15.77 -19.03
N SER A 35 -7.61 -16.05 -18.28
CA SER A 35 -6.96 -15.08 -17.40
C SER A 35 -5.86 -14.40 -18.21
N THR A 36 -6.24 -13.53 -19.14
CA THR A 36 -5.29 -12.64 -19.80
C THR A 36 -4.88 -11.53 -18.84
N LEU A 37 -4.03 -11.87 -17.86
CA LEU A 37 -3.27 -10.82 -17.19
C LEU A 37 -2.35 -10.20 -18.25
N PRO A 38 -2.39 -8.87 -18.48
CA PRO A 38 -1.61 -8.25 -19.54
C PRO A 38 -0.13 -8.59 -19.39
N ILE A 39 0.45 -9.12 -20.47
CA ILE A 39 1.90 -9.38 -20.55
C ILE A 39 2.60 -8.03 -20.44
N PHE A 40 3.28 -7.79 -19.32
CA PHE A 40 4.06 -6.57 -19.11
C PHE A 40 5.20 -6.51 -20.14
N LYS A 41 5.11 -5.59 -21.09
CA LYS A 41 6.14 -5.36 -22.12
C LYS A 41 7.01 -4.16 -21.72
N CYS A 42 8.33 -4.35 -21.72
CA CYS A 42 9.26 -3.24 -21.60
C CYS A 42 9.25 -2.41 -22.88
N GLY A 43 9.07 -1.10 -22.72
CA GLY A 43 9.34 -0.10 -23.75
C GLY A 43 10.82 0.30 -23.68
N GLU A 44 11.05 1.57 -23.33
CA GLU A 44 12.40 2.12 -23.12
C GLU A 44 13.04 1.61 -21.82
N ASP A 45 14.37 1.76 -21.75
CA ASP A 45 15.15 1.47 -20.54
C ASP A 45 14.73 2.40 -19.40
N GLY A 46 14.54 1.84 -18.21
CA GLY A 46 14.03 2.61 -17.08
C GLY A 46 13.56 1.75 -15.92
N VAL A 47 12.92 2.40 -14.95
CA VAL A 47 12.31 1.73 -13.79
C VAL A 47 10.83 2.11 -13.71
N SER A 48 10.01 1.19 -13.23
CA SER A 48 8.57 1.37 -13.10
C SER A 48 8.02 0.53 -11.94
N PRO A 49 6.83 0.86 -11.41
CA PRO A 49 6.23 0.11 -10.31
C PRO A 49 5.95 -1.34 -10.70
N ASN A 50 6.10 -2.26 -9.75
CA ASN A 50 5.62 -3.62 -9.93
C ASN A 50 4.12 -3.69 -9.57
N PRO A 51 3.22 -3.98 -10.53
CA PRO A 51 1.79 -4.00 -10.27
C PRO A 51 1.35 -5.15 -9.34
N ARG A 52 2.24 -6.09 -9.02
CA ARG A 52 1.94 -7.23 -8.13
C ARG A 52 2.55 -7.12 -6.74
N SER A 53 3.44 -6.16 -6.48
CA SER A 53 4.14 -6.06 -5.20
C SER A 53 4.77 -4.69 -5.04
N CYS A 54 4.42 -3.98 -3.97
CA CYS A 54 5.03 -2.69 -3.64
C CYS A 54 6.49 -2.82 -3.17
N GLU A 55 6.88 -3.97 -2.64
CA GLU A 55 8.24 -4.26 -2.16
C GLU A 55 9.25 -4.50 -3.29
N SER A 56 8.86 -4.26 -4.55
CA SER A 56 9.74 -4.42 -5.71
C SER A 56 9.35 -3.47 -6.83
N PHE A 57 10.27 -3.26 -7.76
CA PHE A 57 10.05 -2.50 -8.98
C PHE A 57 10.51 -3.28 -10.20
N ILE A 58 10.07 -2.83 -11.36
CA ILE A 58 10.46 -3.40 -12.65
C ILE A 58 11.52 -2.51 -13.26
N LYS A 59 12.71 -3.06 -13.47
CA LYS A 59 13.76 -2.45 -14.29
C LYS A 59 13.68 -3.02 -15.70
N CYS A 60 13.63 -2.15 -16.70
CA CYS A 60 13.77 -2.50 -18.11
C CYS A 60 15.17 -2.12 -18.58
N SER A 61 15.86 -3.05 -19.23
CA SER A 61 17.13 -2.78 -19.92
C SER A 61 17.23 -3.63 -21.18
N HIS A 62 17.47 -2.99 -22.32
CA HIS A 62 17.47 -3.63 -23.64
C HIS A 62 16.21 -4.47 -23.92
N HIS A 63 15.03 -3.95 -23.55
CA HIS A 63 13.72 -4.63 -23.62
C HIS A 63 13.58 -5.87 -22.71
N LEU A 64 14.57 -6.16 -21.86
CA LEU A 64 14.49 -7.23 -20.87
C LEU A 64 13.95 -6.68 -19.55
N LYS A 65 13.03 -7.43 -18.96
CA LYS A 65 12.41 -7.14 -17.66
C LYS A 65 13.18 -7.81 -16.53
N TYR A 66 13.48 -7.02 -15.50
CA TYR A 66 14.02 -7.49 -14.23
C TYR A 66 13.11 -7.04 -13.10
N VAL A 67 12.70 -7.98 -12.24
CA VAL A 67 12.00 -7.65 -10.99
C VAL A 67 13.06 -7.45 -9.92
N VAL A 68 13.19 -6.23 -9.43
CA VAL A 68 14.21 -5.85 -8.45
C VAL A 68 13.54 -5.59 -7.10
N PRO A 69 13.88 -6.34 -6.04
CA PRO A 69 13.33 -6.08 -4.72
C PRO A 69 13.86 -4.78 -4.15
N CYS A 70 13.02 -4.05 -3.45
CA CYS A 70 13.45 -2.98 -2.57
C CYS A 70 14.18 -3.56 -1.35
N PRO A 71 15.02 -2.75 -0.68
CA PRO A 71 15.51 -3.10 0.65
C PRO A 71 14.35 -3.45 1.58
N LYS A 72 14.61 -4.32 2.56
CA LYS A 72 13.57 -4.89 3.43
C LYS A 72 12.70 -3.79 4.05
N GLY A 73 11.38 -3.92 3.86
CA GLY A 73 10.37 -3.03 4.44
C GLY A 73 10.19 -1.70 3.70
N LEU A 74 10.79 -1.51 2.53
CA LEU A 74 10.59 -0.32 1.69
C LEU A 74 9.70 -0.65 0.48
N HIS A 75 8.94 0.35 0.04
CA HIS A 75 8.09 0.29 -1.14
C HIS A 75 8.61 1.22 -2.23
N PHE A 76 8.40 0.84 -3.50
CA PHE A 76 8.81 1.67 -4.62
C PHE A 76 7.86 2.84 -4.85
N ARG A 77 8.40 4.06 -4.90
CA ARG A 77 7.71 5.29 -5.28
C ARG A 77 7.98 5.61 -6.75
N ASN A 78 6.92 5.76 -7.53
CA ASN A 78 7.02 5.96 -8.98
C ASN A 78 7.66 7.32 -9.33
N GLU A 79 7.24 8.38 -8.61
CA GLU A 79 7.58 9.77 -8.90
C GLU A 79 9.07 10.07 -8.65
N THR A 80 9.63 9.47 -7.60
CA THR A 80 11.06 9.61 -7.24
C THR A 80 11.91 8.46 -7.76
N SER A 81 11.29 7.41 -8.31
CA SER A 81 11.97 6.19 -8.77
C SER A 81 12.87 5.55 -7.71
N GLN A 82 12.44 5.60 -6.45
CA GLN A 82 13.21 5.19 -5.28
C GLN A 82 12.41 4.26 -4.37
N CYS A 83 13.11 3.43 -3.61
CA CYS A 83 12.50 2.66 -2.53
C CYS A 83 12.46 3.54 -1.28
N GLU A 84 11.25 3.82 -0.82
CA GLU A 84 10.97 4.68 0.32
C GLU A 84 10.15 3.91 1.35
N ILE A 85 9.91 4.50 2.52
CA ILE A 85 9.06 3.87 3.52
C ILE A 85 7.63 3.71 2.95
N PRO A 86 6.87 2.67 3.34
CA PRO A 86 5.59 2.33 2.71
C PRO A 86 4.58 3.48 2.61
N CYS A 87 4.56 4.36 3.60
CA CYS A 87 3.65 5.50 3.64
C CYS A 87 4.03 6.63 2.69
N ASP A 88 5.31 6.96 2.57
CA ASP A 88 5.84 7.98 1.63
C ASP A 88 5.81 7.49 0.18
N ALA A 89 5.94 6.17 -0.01
CA ALA A 89 5.95 5.57 -1.34
C ALA A 89 4.60 5.62 -2.05
N HIS A 90 3.49 5.77 -1.31
CA HIS A 90 2.11 5.80 -1.82
C HIS A 90 1.76 4.66 -2.80
N CYS A 91 2.42 3.50 -2.67
CA CYS A 91 2.22 2.38 -3.56
C CYS A 91 0.96 1.56 -3.22
N ASP A 92 0.70 1.34 -1.93
CA ASP A 92 -0.46 0.59 -1.45
C ASP A 92 -1.52 1.57 -0.92
N ARG A 93 -2.67 1.62 -1.59
CA ARG A 93 -3.81 2.48 -1.19
C ARG A 93 -4.58 1.94 0.01
N ASN A 94 -4.42 0.66 0.34
CA ASN A 94 -5.07 0.03 1.48
C ASN A 94 -4.20 0.04 2.74
N LEU A 95 -2.95 0.50 2.61
CA LEU A 95 -2.08 0.68 3.75
C LEU A 95 -2.62 1.83 4.60
N ALA A 96 -3.24 1.48 5.74
CA ALA A 96 -3.56 2.42 6.78
C ALA A 96 -2.26 2.91 7.41
N CYS A 97 -1.78 4.04 6.91
CA CYS A 97 -0.66 4.74 7.52
C CYS A 97 -1.15 5.36 8.82
N GLU A 98 -0.79 4.75 9.95
CA GLU A 98 -0.94 5.42 11.23
C GLU A 98 -0.08 6.69 11.21
N CYS A 99 -0.69 7.80 11.58
CA CYS A 99 -0.10 9.12 11.54
C CYS A 99 0.89 9.30 12.71
N GLY A 100 2.03 8.63 12.57
CA GLY A 100 3.13 8.62 13.53
C GLY A 100 4.45 9.11 12.96
N TRP A 101 4.63 9.10 11.64
CA TRP A 101 5.90 9.49 11.02
C TRP A 101 5.78 9.66 9.49
N SER A 102 5.58 10.92 9.07
CA SER A 102 5.96 11.45 7.75
C SER A 102 4.90 11.61 6.66
N THR A 103 3.74 10.96 6.67
CA THR A 103 2.85 11.04 5.48
C THR A 103 1.37 11.34 5.67
N CYS A 104 0.91 11.60 6.90
CA CYS A 104 -0.43 12.18 7.12
C CYS A 104 -0.41 13.67 7.42
N ILE A 105 0.76 14.31 7.34
CA ILE A 105 0.87 15.72 7.66
C ILE A 105 0.55 16.48 6.38
N PRO A 106 -0.61 17.14 6.24
CA PRO A 106 -0.87 17.99 5.09
C PRO A 106 0.27 18.99 4.93
N GLU A 107 0.65 19.23 3.67
CA GLU A 107 1.62 20.28 3.34
C GLU A 107 1.15 21.60 3.95
N CYS A 108 2.09 22.35 4.53
CA CYS A 108 1.77 23.60 5.21
C CYS A 108 1.17 24.61 4.21
N GLU A 109 -0.10 24.96 4.38
CA GLU A 109 -0.75 25.99 3.55
C GLU A 109 0.00 27.32 3.62
N GLU A 110 0.46 27.69 4.83
CA GLU A 110 1.33 28.83 5.07
C GLU A 110 2.63 28.38 5.78
N PRO A 111 3.78 29.05 5.52
CA PRO A 111 5.08 28.63 6.06
C PRO A 111 5.11 28.61 7.59
N ASN A 112 4.32 29.46 8.25
CA ASN A 112 4.23 29.48 9.71
C ASN A 112 2.76 29.45 10.13
N GLY A 113 2.40 28.49 10.98
CA GLY A 113 1.00 28.35 11.40
C GLY A 113 0.76 27.18 12.34
N ILE A 114 -0.44 27.12 12.90
CA ILE A 114 -0.92 26.00 13.71
C ILE A 114 -2.26 25.52 13.17
N TYR A 115 -2.35 24.22 12.90
CA TYR A 115 -3.46 23.56 12.21
C TYR A 115 -3.94 22.35 13.00
N ALA A 116 -5.20 21.97 12.82
CA ALA A 116 -5.68 20.69 13.36
C ALA A 116 -4.97 19.54 12.65
N HIS A 117 -4.76 18.45 13.39
CA HIS A 117 -4.42 17.18 12.77
C HIS A 117 -5.68 16.62 12.06
N PRO A 118 -5.56 16.08 10.83
CA PRO A 118 -6.71 15.61 10.05
C PRO A 118 -7.45 14.45 10.73
N ASP A 119 -6.70 13.52 11.32
CA ASP A 119 -7.26 12.25 11.82
C ASP A 119 -7.33 12.14 13.35
N GLU A 120 -6.75 13.11 14.07
CA GLU A 120 -6.52 12.97 15.52
C GLU A 120 -6.78 14.27 16.25
N CYS A 121 -7.98 14.42 16.83
CA CYS A 121 -8.41 15.62 17.55
C CYS A 121 -7.46 16.05 18.69
N GLU A 122 -6.73 15.09 19.25
CA GLU A 122 -5.79 15.28 20.35
C GLU A 122 -4.44 15.79 19.89
N LYS A 123 -4.21 15.85 18.58
CA LYS A 123 -2.98 16.34 17.98
C LYS A 123 -3.24 17.62 17.19
N PHE A 124 -2.18 18.38 17.01
CA PHE A 124 -2.14 19.55 16.14
C PHE A 124 -0.81 19.60 15.40
N ILE A 125 -0.80 20.34 14.30
CA ILE A 125 0.38 20.51 13.46
C ILE A 125 0.85 21.94 13.62
N LYS A 126 2.14 22.14 13.93
CA LYS A 126 2.79 23.44 13.84
C LYS A 126 3.73 23.44 12.66
N CYS A 127 3.54 24.40 11.78
CA CYS A 127 4.45 24.68 10.67
C CYS A 127 5.43 25.78 11.10
N ASP A 128 6.72 25.52 10.92
CA ASP A 128 7.79 26.51 11.02
C ASP A 128 8.61 26.46 9.72
N ASP A 129 8.66 27.56 8.97
CA ASP A 129 9.33 27.65 7.66
C ASP A 129 8.91 26.54 6.67
N GLY A 130 7.61 26.27 6.61
CA GLY A 130 7.01 25.24 5.73
C GLY A 130 7.25 23.80 6.21
N LYS A 131 7.92 23.61 7.35
CA LYS A 131 8.18 22.28 7.92
C LYS A 131 7.16 21.99 9.00
N PRO A 132 6.29 20.99 8.79
CA PRO A 132 5.29 20.69 9.79
C PRO A 132 5.85 19.74 10.86
N THR A 133 5.42 19.96 12.09
CA THR A 133 5.71 19.11 13.25
C THR A 133 4.42 18.81 14.00
N VAL A 134 4.19 17.54 14.32
CA VAL A 134 3.00 17.11 15.07
C VAL A 134 3.25 17.23 16.57
N PHE A 135 2.28 17.80 17.27
CA PHE A 135 2.26 17.94 18.71
C PHE A 135 0.99 17.31 19.28
N GLU A 136 1.11 16.74 20.48
CA GLU A 136 0.00 16.16 21.22
C GLU A 136 -0.47 17.13 22.32
N CYS A 137 -1.78 17.30 22.43
CA CYS A 137 -2.40 18.01 23.52
C CYS A 137 -2.29 17.21 24.82
N SER A 138 -2.29 17.90 25.96
CA SER A 138 -2.37 17.22 27.26
C SER A 138 -3.62 16.35 27.35
N ARG A 139 -3.53 15.26 28.09
CA ARG A 139 -4.61 14.29 28.29
C ARG A 139 -5.97 14.97 28.56
N GLY A 140 -6.99 14.55 27.81
CA GLY A 140 -8.35 15.07 27.95
C GLY A 140 -8.62 16.40 27.22
N LYS A 141 -7.67 16.89 26.42
CA LYS A 141 -7.84 18.08 25.56
C LYS A 141 -7.80 17.69 24.08
N ALA A 142 -8.46 18.49 23.26
CA ALA A 142 -8.40 18.45 21.81
C ALA A 142 -7.99 19.82 21.27
N PHE A 143 -7.40 19.85 20.07
CA PHE A 143 -7.03 21.10 19.43
C PHE A 143 -8.26 21.82 18.91
N ASP A 144 -8.47 23.05 19.37
CA ASP A 144 -9.50 23.93 18.88
C ASP A 144 -8.93 24.81 17.75
N VAL A 145 -9.39 24.57 16.52
CA VAL A 145 -8.92 25.31 15.33
C VAL A 145 -9.26 26.80 15.39
N ASN A 146 -10.40 27.16 15.98
CA ASN A 146 -10.85 28.55 16.07
C ASN A 146 -10.04 29.31 17.12
N ARG A 147 -9.74 28.67 18.25
CA ARG A 147 -8.96 29.26 19.34
C ARG A 147 -7.45 29.04 19.20
N LYS A 148 -7.04 28.23 18.21
CA LYS A 148 -5.65 27.80 17.94
C LYS A 148 -4.93 27.28 19.19
N LYS A 149 -5.64 26.50 20.02
CA LYS A 149 -5.09 25.96 21.29
C LYS A 149 -5.76 24.65 21.71
N CYS A 150 -5.03 23.86 22.50
CA CYS A 150 -5.59 22.70 23.20
C CYS A 150 -6.63 23.13 24.25
N THR A 151 -7.86 22.69 24.06
CA THR A 151 -9.03 23.02 24.87
C THR A 151 -9.69 21.72 25.34
N PRO A 152 -10.38 21.68 26.50
CA PRO A 152 -11.08 20.46 26.94
C PRO A 152 -11.96 19.85 25.84
N LYS A 153 -11.91 18.52 25.67
CA LYS A 153 -12.58 17.83 24.55
C LYS A 153 -14.08 18.13 24.45
N ASN A 154 -14.75 18.31 25.59
CA ASN A 154 -16.17 18.64 25.67
C ASN A 154 -16.53 20.06 25.17
N GLU A 155 -15.54 20.92 24.92
CA GLU A 155 -15.71 22.28 24.42
C GLU A 155 -15.28 22.43 22.94
N VAL A 156 -14.79 21.35 22.32
CA VAL A 156 -14.29 21.33 20.95
C VAL A 156 -15.18 20.41 20.11
N ASN A 157 -15.73 20.93 19.02
CA ASN A 157 -16.44 20.12 18.04
C ASN A 157 -15.44 19.58 17.02
N CYS A 158 -14.73 18.52 17.38
CA CYS A 158 -13.80 17.87 16.46
C CYS A 158 -14.59 16.86 15.60
N LYS A 159 -14.78 17.21 14.33
CA LYS A 159 -15.27 16.28 13.32
C LYS A 159 -14.05 15.74 12.60
N ILE A 160 -13.64 14.54 12.97
CA ILE A 160 -12.82 13.74 12.08
C ILE A 160 -13.79 13.34 10.97
N ASP A 161 -13.48 13.60 9.70
CA ASP A 161 -14.33 13.17 8.59
C ASP A 161 -14.28 11.64 8.50
N SER A 162 -14.97 10.97 9.43
CA SER A 162 -15.11 9.53 9.49
C SER A 162 -16.45 9.14 8.84
N GLU A 163 -16.50 9.10 7.52
CA GLU A 163 -17.51 8.26 6.83
C GLU A 163 -17.12 6.78 6.89
N ASN A 164 -16.71 6.30 8.07
CA ASN A 164 -16.64 4.88 8.37
C ASN A 164 -16.83 4.58 9.87
N GLU A 165 -17.78 5.26 10.52
CA GLU A 165 -18.41 4.65 11.70
C GLU A 165 -19.29 3.49 11.20
N LEU A 166 -18.78 2.26 11.32
CA LEU A 166 -19.64 1.08 11.38
C LEU A 166 -20.68 1.33 12.48
N PRO A 167 -21.99 1.16 12.21
CA PRO A 167 -23.02 1.42 13.20
C PRO A 167 -22.80 0.51 14.41
N ALA A 168 -22.70 1.13 15.59
CA ALA A 168 -22.79 0.43 16.86
C ALA A 168 -24.10 -0.38 16.85
N ILE A 169 -23.97 -1.70 16.77
CA ILE A 169 -25.10 -2.61 16.94
C ILE A 169 -25.45 -2.52 18.42
N SER A 170 -26.42 -1.67 18.73
CA SER A 170 -27.10 -1.72 20.00
C SER A 170 -27.91 -3.01 20.10
N SER A 171 -27.97 -3.53 21.31
CA SER A 171 -29.04 -4.35 21.91
C SER A 171 -28.78 -5.84 22.05
N PRO A 172 -29.48 -6.53 22.99
CA PRO A 172 -30.31 -6.02 24.09
C PRO A 172 -29.68 -6.20 25.48
#